data_AF-A0AAU1LJV3-F1
#
_entry.id   AF-A0AAU1LJV3-F1
#
_cell.length_a   1.000
_cell.length_b   1.000
_cell.length_c   1.000
_cell.angle_alpha   90.00
_cell.angle_beta   90.00
_cell.angle_gamma   90.00
#
_symmetry.space_group_name_H-M   'P 1'
#
loop_
_entity.id
_entity.type
_entity.pdbx_description
1 polymer ?
#
loop_
_entity_poly.entity_id
_entity_poly.type
_entity_poly.pdbx_seq_one_letter_code
_entity_poly.pdbx_strand_id
1 'polypeptide(L)'
;MTWTTFSASLLPLVGVALGTAGTLIGQYLVARLDTRRDERQQREALRAERKEAIVGFFRASQNVERARDQISSGGPREAVELEKHVHELWLAKKIIELVCSAELAQAAHDYTLELADNARMAGREPSLVNEHGLRAAMVEMARLEMGYDGSPLKRRAAIEARESETITSRTVVMTESPADAG
;
A
#
# COMPACT_ATOMS: atom_id res chain seq x y z
N MET A 1 12.04 41.60 69.73
CA MET A 1 12.44 41.66 68.31
C MET A 1 12.39 40.25 67.74
N THR A 2 11.27 39.76 67.20
CA THR A 2 11.24 38.39 66.63
C THR A 2 10.12 38.12 65.61
N TRP A 3 8.95 38.78 65.68
CA TRP A 3 7.81 38.42 64.81
C TRP A 3 7.88 38.99 63.37
N THR A 4 8.36 40.22 63.22
CA THR A 4 8.53 40.87 61.90
C THR A 4 9.66 40.26 61.09
N THR A 5 10.72 39.77 61.75
CA THR A 5 11.86 39.11 61.09
C THR A 5 11.52 37.70 60.60
N PHE A 6 10.66 36.98 61.34
CA PHE A 6 10.19 35.65 60.93
C PHE A 6 9.27 35.73 59.71
N SER A 7 8.34 36.68 59.71
CA SER A 7 7.41 36.91 58.58
C SER A 7 8.14 37.41 57.32
N ALA A 8 9.16 38.26 57.48
CA ALA A 8 9.99 38.74 56.37
C ALA A 8 10.81 37.61 55.68
N SER A 9 11.14 36.55 56.40
CA SER A 9 11.94 35.42 55.87
C SER A 9 11.06 34.29 55.30
N LEU A 10 9.87 34.09 55.85
CA LEU A 10 8.94 33.02 55.43
C LEU A 10 8.24 33.31 54.10
N LEU A 11 7.81 34.56 53.88
CA LEU A 11 7.11 34.98 52.66
C LEU A 11 7.92 34.71 51.37
N PRO A 12 9.21 35.09 51.28
CA PRO A 12 10.05 34.78 50.13
C PRO A 12 10.23 33.28 49.90
N LEU A 13 10.34 32.51 50.98
CA LEU A 13 10.58 31.06 50.93
C LEU A 13 9.36 30.31 50.38
N VAL A 14 8.16 30.73 50.77
CA VAL A 14 6.90 30.25 50.18
C VAL A 14 6.80 30.62 48.69
N GLY A 15 7.21 31.83 48.32
CA GLY A 15 7.27 32.26 46.92
C GLY A 15 8.19 31.40 46.07
N VAL A 16 9.38 31.07 46.57
CA VAL A 16 10.33 30.16 45.90
C VAL A 16 9.77 28.75 45.80
N ALA A 17 9.19 28.22 46.88
CA ALA A 17 8.59 26.88 46.89
C ALA A 17 7.41 26.77 45.91
N LEU A 18 6.58 27.81 45.81
CA LEU A 18 5.49 27.86 44.82
C LEU A 18 6.03 28.00 43.39
N GLY A 19 7.07 28.81 43.18
CA GLY A 19 7.72 28.97 41.88
C GLY A 19 8.36 27.67 41.38
N THR A 20 9.04 26.93 42.26
CA THR A 20 9.67 25.65 41.92
C THR A 20 8.63 24.58 41.65
N ALA A 21 7.58 24.47 42.48
CA ALA A 21 6.47 23.55 42.26
C ALA A 21 5.74 23.84 40.93
N GLY A 22 5.46 25.11 40.63
CA GLY A 22 4.85 25.52 39.37
C GLY A 22 5.72 25.19 38.16
N THR A 23 7.04 25.37 38.28
CA THR A 23 8.00 25.01 37.22
C THR A 23 8.03 23.51 36.97
N LEU A 24 8.09 22.68 38.01
CA LEU A 24 8.09 21.22 37.90
C LEU A 24 6.80 20.70 37.26
N ILE A 25 5.64 21.25 37.66
CA ILE A 25 4.34 20.90 37.05
C ILE A 25 4.31 21.30 35.57
N GLY A 26 4.78 22.50 35.24
CA GLY A 26 4.88 22.97 33.86
C GLY A 26 5.76 22.08 33.00
N GLN A 27 6.97 21.76 33.46
CA GLN A 27 7.91 20.87 32.76
C GLN A 27 7.35 19.46 32.58
N TYR A 28 6.68 18.92 33.61
CA TYR A 28 6.04 17.60 33.54
C TYR A 28 4.92 17.56 32.48
N LEU A 29 4.08 18.60 32.42
CA LEU A 29 3.01 18.71 31.43
C LEU A 29 3.56 18.85 30.00
N VAL A 30 4.61 19.64 29.80
CA VAL A 30 5.28 19.81 28.51
C VAL A 30 5.89 18.48 28.05
N ALA A 31 6.66 17.80 28.91
CA ALA A 31 7.27 16.50 28.58
C ALA A 31 6.21 15.44 28.19
N ARG A 32 5.05 15.45 28.84
CA ARG A 32 3.95 14.53 28.53
C ARG A 32 3.24 14.87 27.22
N LEU A 33 3.17 16.14 26.85
CA LEU A 33 2.61 16.56 25.57
C LEU A 33 3.57 16.25 24.42
N ASP A 34 4.87 16.45 24.63
CA ASP A 34 5.90 16.20 23.62
C ASP A 34 5.99 14.70 23.30
N THR A 35 6.02 13.83 24.31
CA THR A 35 5.97 12.37 24.09
C THR A 35 4.76 11.93 23.25
N ARG A 36 3.57 12.50 23.51
CA ARG A 36 2.37 12.22 22.70
C ARG A 36 2.43 12.78 21.28
N ARG A 37 3.12 13.90 21.07
CA ARG A 37 3.32 14.49 19.75
C ARG A 37 4.32 13.66 18.96
N ASP A 38 5.42 13.24 19.58
CA ASP A 38 6.45 12.41 18.97
C ASP A 38 5.87 11.08 18.50
N GLU A 39 5.07 10.40 19.32
CA GLU A 39 4.40 9.16 18.92
C GLU A 39 3.47 9.34 17.72
N ARG A 40 2.76 10.47 17.63
CA ARG A 40 1.88 10.78 16.49
C ARG A 40 2.70 11.05 15.24
N GLN A 41 3.75 11.84 15.35
CA GLN A 41 4.66 12.14 14.24
C GLN A 41 5.33 10.87 13.71
N GLN A 42 5.78 9.98 14.59
CA GLN A 42 6.36 8.70 14.18
C GLN A 42 5.35 7.83 13.42
N ARG A 43 4.10 7.73 13.89
CA ARG A 43 3.05 6.99 13.18
C ARG A 43 2.73 7.61 11.81
N GLU A 44 2.67 8.93 11.73
CA GLU A 44 2.46 9.65 10.47
C GLU A 44 3.63 9.44 9.50
N ALA A 45 4.87 9.47 9.99
CA ALA A 45 6.07 9.20 9.21
C ALA A 45 6.08 7.77 8.66
N LEU A 46 5.81 6.76 9.49
CA LEU A 46 5.71 5.37 9.04
C LEU A 46 4.59 5.17 8.01
N ARG A 47 3.44 5.82 8.21
CA ARG A 47 2.33 5.80 7.24
C ARG A 47 2.73 6.46 5.91
N ALA A 48 3.51 7.54 5.97
CA ALA A 48 4.00 8.22 4.78
C ALA A 48 5.02 7.36 4.02
N GLU A 49 5.96 6.72 4.72
CA GLU A 49 6.96 5.80 4.15
C GLU A 49 6.29 4.62 3.42
N ARG A 50 5.30 3.97 4.05
CA ARG A 50 4.51 2.91 3.42
C ARG A 50 3.77 3.40 2.18
N LYS A 51 3.13 4.56 2.27
CA LYS A 51 2.43 5.16 1.13
C LYS A 51 3.38 5.43 -0.03
N GLU A 52 4.56 5.95 0.25
CA GLU A 52 5.59 6.21 -0.75
C GLU A 52 6.05 4.92 -1.44
N ALA A 53 6.34 3.86 -0.66
CA ALA A 53 6.69 2.55 -1.19
C ALA A 53 5.59 1.98 -2.12
N ILE A 54 4.33 2.03 -1.67
CA ILE A 54 3.15 1.58 -2.44
C ILE A 54 3.04 2.35 -3.77
N VAL A 55 3.16 3.68 -3.73
CA VAL A 55 3.09 4.52 -4.93
C VAL A 55 4.26 4.24 -5.87
N GLY A 56 5.47 4.07 -5.32
CA GLY A 56 6.67 3.71 -6.08
C GLY A 56 6.50 2.38 -6.81
N PHE A 57 5.97 1.36 -6.14
CA PHE A 57 5.65 0.07 -6.74
C PHE A 57 4.62 0.18 -7.88
N PHE A 58 3.52 0.92 -7.68
CA PHE A 58 2.52 1.12 -8.74
C PHE A 58 3.08 1.90 -9.94
N ARG A 59 4.02 2.82 -9.71
CA ARG A 59 4.69 3.53 -10.81
C ARG A 59 5.60 2.57 -11.60
N ALA A 60 6.38 1.75 -10.92
CA ALA A 60 7.28 0.79 -11.57
C ALA A 60 6.51 -0.27 -12.38
N SER A 61 5.44 -0.83 -11.81
CA SER A 61 4.57 -1.79 -12.53
C SER A 61 3.95 -1.17 -13.79
N GLN A 62 3.43 0.06 -13.68
CA GLN A 62 2.86 0.74 -14.83
C GLN A 62 3.91 1.07 -15.91
N ASN A 63 5.16 1.33 -15.54
CA ASN A 63 6.23 1.55 -16.51
C ASN A 63 6.54 0.27 -17.29
N VAL A 64 6.52 -0.90 -16.64
CA VAL A 64 6.66 -2.21 -17.32
C VAL A 64 5.51 -2.43 -18.31
N GLU A 65 4.26 -2.21 -17.89
CA GLU A 65 3.09 -2.34 -18.76
C GLU A 65 3.21 -1.43 -20.01
N ARG A 66 3.56 -0.15 -19.82
CA ARG A 66 3.76 0.80 -20.93
C ARG A 66 4.90 0.42 -21.86
N ALA A 67 6.03 -0.03 -21.30
CA ALA A 67 7.19 -0.42 -22.09
C ALA A 67 6.91 -1.68 -22.92
N ARG A 68 6.14 -2.62 -22.37
CA ARG A 68 5.64 -3.79 -23.10
C ARG A 68 4.78 -3.38 -24.28
N ASP A 69 3.82 -2.48 -24.07
CA ASP A 69 2.94 -2.01 -25.15
C ASP A 69 3.72 -1.32 -26.27
N GLN A 70 4.82 -0.63 -25.93
CA GLN A 70 5.72 -0.01 -26.92
C GLN A 70 6.52 -1.04 -27.71
N ILE A 71 6.95 -2.16 -27.10
CA ILE A 71 7.66 -3.24 -27.80
C ILE A 71 6.81 -3.88 -28.89
N SER A 72 5.50 -4.04 -28.67
CA SER A 72 4.60 -4.56 -29.72
C SER A 72 4.62 -3.70 -31.00
N SER A 73 5.05 -2.44 -30.91
CA SER A 73 5.23 -1.52 -32.03
C SER A 73 6.69 -1.14 -32.34
N GLY A 74 7.65 -1.64 -31.56
CA GLY A 74 9.01 -1.13 -31.46
C GLY A 74 10.09 -2.10 -31.94
N GLY A 75 11.35 -1.69 -31.81
CA GLY A 75 12.54 -2.46 -32.18
C GLY A 75 13.40 -2.86 -30.97
N PRO A 76 14.69 -3.20 -31.19
CA PRO A 76 15.59 -3.70 -30.15
C PRO A 76 15.86 -2.74 -29.00
N ARG A 77 15.68 -1.42 -29.21
CA ARG A 77 15.90 -0.40 -28.17
C ARG A 77 14.82 -0.46 -27.10
N GLU A 78 13.58 -0.69 -27.51
CA GLU A 78 12.41 -0.79 -26.65
C GLU A 78 12.52 -2.03 -25.74
N ALA A 79 13.14 -3.11 -26.22
CA ALA A 79 13.45 -4.30 -25.41
C ALA A 79 14.40 -4.01 -24.23
N VAL A 80 15.43 -3.19 -24.45
CA VAL A 80 16.39 -2.79 -23.39
C VAL A 80 15.71 -1.91 -22.33
N GLU A 81 14.84 -0.99 -22.75
CA GLU A 81 14.08 -0.16 -21.81
C GLU A 81 13.09 -0.98 -20.99
N LEU A 82 12.44 -2.00 -21.57
CA LEU A 82 11.59 -2.92 -20.82
C LEU A 82 12.38 -3.67 -19.75
N GLU A 83 13.57 -4.20 -20.08
CA GLU A 83 14.41 -4.91 -19.11
C GLU A 83 14.77 -4.00 -17.91
N LYS A 84 15.13 -2.75 -18.20
CA LYS A 84 15.38 -1.74 -17.16
C LYS A 84 14.16 -1.52 -16.26
N HIS A 85 12.97 -1.37 -16.83
CA HIS A 85 11.75 -1.20 -16.04
C HIS A 85 11.38 -2.43 -15.22
N VAL A 86 11.64 -3.64 -15.74
CA VAL A 86 11.47 -4.87 -14.97
C VAL A 86 12.42 -4.88 -13.77
N HIS A 87 13.68 -4.45 -13.95
CA HIS A 87 14.61 -4.32 -12.83
C HIS A 87 14.14 -3.30 -11.77
N GLU A 88 13.65 -2.14 -12.19
CA GLU A 88 13.05 -1.13 -11.30
C GLU A 88 11.84 -1.68 -10.53
N LEU A 89 11.00 -2.50 -11.18
CA LEU A 89 9.88 -3.19 -10.55
C LEU A 89 10.34 -4.16 -9.46
N TRP A 90 11.38 -4.96 -9.72
CA TRP A 90 11.97 -5.85 -8.71
C TRP A 90 12.51 -5.09 -7.50
N LEU A 91 13.16 -3.95 -7.72
CA LEU A 91 13.62 -3.09 -6.63
C LEU A 91 12.44 -2.55 -5.81
N ALA A 92 11.42 -2.02 -6.47
CA ALA A 92 10.23 -1.50 -5.78
C ALA A 92 9.52 -2.60 -4.95
N LYS A 93 9.47 -3.82 -5.46
CA LYS A 93 8.97 -5.00 -4.72
C LYS A 93 9.75 -5.26 -3.44
N LYS A 94 11.08 -5.12 -3.47
CA LYS A 94 11.93 -5.24 -2.27
C LYS A 94 11.68 -4.15 -1.24
N ILE A 95 11.36 -2.94 -1.68
CA ILE A 95 10.98 -1.86 -0.76
C ILE A 95 9.67 -2.21 -0.05
N ILE A 96 8.67 -2.76 -0.76
CA ILE A 96 7.42 -3.24 -0.13
C ILE A 96 7.70 -4.30 0.94
N GLU A 97 8.57 -5.29 0.65
CA GLU A 97 8.96 -6.33 1.62
C GLU A 97 9.58 -5.76 2.90
N LEU A 98 10.22 -4.59 2.83
CA LEU A 98 10.91 -3.96 3.96
C LEU A 98 9.97 -3.17 4.87
N VAL A 99 8.99 -2.46 4.30
CA VAL A 99 8.23 -1.42 5.04
C VAL A 99 6.76 -1.75 5.25
N CYS A 100 6.21 -2.72 4.51
CA CYS A 100 4.80 -3.09 4.53
C CYS A 100 4.54 -4.44 5.22
N SER A 101 3.26 -4.80 5.38
CA SER A 101 2.85 -6.13 5.86
C SER A 101 3.26 -7.26 4.93
N ALA A 102 3.32 -8.47 5.47
CA ALA A 102 3.66 -9.68 4.73
C ALA A 102 2.63 -9.99 3.64
N GLU A 103 1.36 -9.71 3.88
CA GLU A 103 0.27 -9.95 2.96
C GLU A 103 0.35 -9.00 1.75
N LEU A 104 0.66 -7.72 1.97
CA LEU A 104 0.92 -6.78 0.89
C LEU A 104 2.20 -7.15 0.12
N ALA A 105 3.24 -7.58 0.82
CA ALA A 105 4.48 -8.05 0.18
C ALA A 105 4.26 -9.28 -0.69
N GLN A 106 3.40 -10.21 -0.27
CA GLN A 106 3.04 -11.38 -1.09
C GLN A 106 2.24 -10.97 -2.33
N ALA A 107 1.23 -10.11 -2.18
CA ALA A 107 0.47 -9.62 -3.34
C ALA A 107 1.36 -8.86 -4.34
N ALA A 108 2.33 -8.07 -3.84
CA ALA A 108 3.32 -7.40 -4.68
C ALA A 108 4.25 -8.42 -5.38
N HIS A 109 4.62 -9.49 -4.69
CA HIS A 109 5.43 -10.56 -5.26
C HIS A 109 4.73 -11.28 -6.41
N ASP A 110 3.50 -11.72 -6.21
CA ASP A 110 2.72 -12.48 -7.19
C ASP A 110 2.49 -11.62 -8.45
N TYR A 111 2.12 -10.35 -8.26
CA TYR A 111 1.95 -9.42 -9.38
C TYR A 111 3.27 -9.11 -10.10
N THR A 112 4.39 -9.02 -9.38
CA THR A 112 5.72 -8.81 -10.00
C THR A 112 6.13 -10.01 -10.85
N LEU A 113 5.86 -11.25 -10.39
CA LEU A 113 6.13 -12.46 -11.17
C LEU A 113 5.35 -12.46 -12.49
N GLU A 114 4.05 -12.21 -12.42
CA GLU A 114 3.20 -12.13 -13.61
C GLU A 114 3.68 -11.06 -14.60
N LEU A 115 4.02 -9.86 -14.11
CA LEU A 115 4.53 -8.79 -14.97
C LEU A 115 5.89 -9.13 -15.59
N ALA A 116 6.80 -9.75 -14.83
CA ALA A 116 8.11 -10.14 -15.32
C ALA A 116 8.00 -11.28 -16.36
N ASP A 117 7.11 -12.24 -16.14
CA ASP A 117 6.84 -13.33 -17.09
C ASP A 117 6.20 -12.78 -18.37
N ASN A 118 5.21 -11.89 -18.25
CA ASN A 118 4.60 -11.22 -19.39
C ASN A 118 5.59 -10.32 -20.15
N ALA A 119 6.56 -9.71 -19.46
CA ALA A 119 7.63 -8.95 -20.08
C ALA A 119 8.60 -9.85 -20.89
N ARG A 120 8.91 -11.06 -20.41
CA ARG A 120 9.73 -12.04 -21.15
C ARG A 120 9.03 -12.54 -22.42
N MET A 121 7.70 -12.56 -22.42
CA MET A 121 6.89 -12.96 -23.57
C MET A 121 6.48 -11.79 -24.47
N ALA A 122 7.12 -10.62 -24.33
CA ALA A 122 6.78 -9.42 -25.10
C ALA A 122 6.73 -9.72 -26.62
N GLY A 123 5.58 -9.43 -27.24
CA GLY A 123 5.26 -9.80 -28.63
C GLY A 123 4.22 -10.92 -28.77
N ARG A 124 3.86 -11.61 -27.67
CA ARG A 124 2.70 -12.52 -27.57
C ARG A 124 1.56 -11.86 -26.79
N GLU A 125 0.33 -12.31 -27.03
CA GLU A 125 -0.83 -11.80 -26.29
C GLU A 125 -0.72 -12.19 -24.80
N PRO A 126 -0.70 -11.21 -23.88
CA PRO A 126 -0.52 -11.47 -22.45
C PRO A 126 -1.76 -12.09 -21.82
N SER A 127 -1.59 -12.79 -20.69
CA SER A 127 -2.72 -13.25 -19.87
C SER A 127 -3.34 -12.08 -19.09
N LEU A 128 -4.11 -11.24 -19.78
CA LEU A 128 -4.76 -10.06 -19.19
C LEU A 128 -5.73 -10.40 -18.05
N VAL A 129 -6.28 -11.62 -18.05
CA VAL A 129 -7.20 -12.09 -17.00
C VAL A 129 -6.49 -12.19 -15.66
N ASN A 130 -5.31 -12.80 -15.62
CA ASN A 130 -4.52 -12.98 -14.41
C ASN A 130 -3.89 -11.67 -13.94
N GLU A 131 -3.30 -10.90 -14.87
CA GLU A 131 -2.67 -9.61 -14.56
C GLU A 131 -3.67 -8.64 -13.90
N HIS A 132 -4.89 -8.52 -14.44
CA HIS A 132 -5.92 -7.66 -13.84
C HIS A 132 -6.39 -8.16 -12.46
N GLY A 133 -6.45 -9.47 -12.25
CA GLY A 133 -6.80 -10.07 -10.97
C GLY A 133 -5.75 -9.77 -9.90
N LEU A 134 -4.48 -10.01 -10.22
CA LEU A 134 -3.34 -9.75 -9.33
C LEU A 134 -3.17 -8.27 -9.02
N ARG A 135 -3.35 -7.40 -10.03
CA ARG A 135 -3.38 -5.94 -9.80
C ARG A 135 -4.51 -5.53 -8.86
N ALA A 136 -5.70 -6.11 -9.02
CA ALA A 136 -6.83 -5.82 -8.14
C ALA A 136 -6.56 -6.28 -6.69
N ALA A 137 -6.00 -7.49 -6.52
CA ALA A 137 -5.58 -8.00 -5.22
C ALA A 137 -4.53 -7.09 -4.57
N MET A 138 -3.52 -6.66 -5.32
CA MET A 138 -2.50 -5.72 -4.84
C MET A 138 -3.09 -4.38 -4.39
N VAL A 139 -4.06 -3.84 -5.14
CA VAL A 139 -4.75 -2.60 -4.76
C VAL A 139 -5.56 -2.79 -3.47
N GLU A 140 -6.23 -3.93 -3.31
CA GLU A 140 -7.01 -4.20 -2.10
C GLU A 140 -6.10 -4.35 -0.88
N MET A 141 -4.99 -5.08 -1.00
CA MET A 141 -4.01 -5.20 0.07
C MET A 141 -3.40 -3.84 0.43
N ALA A 142 -3.13 -2.99 -0.57
CA ALA A 142 -2.65 -1.63 -0.31
C ALA A 142 -3.69 -0.76 0.42
N ARG A 143 -4.99 -0.98 0.19
CA ARG A 143 -6.06 -0.30 0.94
C ARG A 143 -6.07 -0.73 2.40
N LEU A 144 -6.01 -2.04 2.65
CA LEU A 144 -5.94 -2.59 4.01
C LEU A 144 -4.70 -2.08 4.75
N GLU A 145 -3.53 -2.05 4.10
CA GLU A 145 -2.29 -1.50 4.66
C GLU A 145 -2.44 -0.03 5.10
N MET A 146 -3.21 0.76 4.35
CA MET A 146 -3.48 2.17 4.66
C MET A 146 -4.60 2.36 5.69
N GLY A 147 -5.14 1.28 6.24
CA GLY A 147 -6.19 1.27 7.26
C GLY A 147 -7.60 1.54 6.73
N TYR A 148 -7.86 1.23 5.45
CA TYR A 148 -9.24 1.22 4.94
C TYR A 148 -9.92 -0.10 5.33
N ASP A 149 -11.07 0.00 6.01
CA ASP A 149 -11.89 -1.12 6.51
C ASP A 149 -13.24 -1.25 5.78
N GLY A 150 -13.47 -0.43 4.75
CA GLY A 150 -14.68 -0.45 3.93
C GLY A 150 -14.79 -1.69 3.05
N SER A 151 -15.93 -1.83 2.36
CA SER A 151 -16.16 -2.94 1.44
C SER A 151 -15.07 -3.01 0.35
N PRO A 152 -14.69 -4.23 -0.08
CA PRO A 152 -13.74 -4.42 -1.17
C PRO A 152 -14.17 -3.66 -2.43
N LEU A 153 -13.19 -3.19 -3.21
CA LEU A 153 -13.51 -2.56 -4.48
C LEU A 153 -14.27 -3.55 -5.38
N LYS A 154 -15.45 -3.16 -5.85
CA LYS A 154 -16.22 -3.91 -6.85
C LYS A 154 -15.53 -3.83 -8.21
N ARG A 155 -14.42 -4.53 -8.36
CA ARG A 155 -13.87 -4.87 -9.67
C ARG A 155 -14.04 -6.36 -9.78
N ARG A 156 -14.94 -6.80 -10.68
CA ARG A 156 -15.03 -8.18 -11.17
C ARG A 156 -15.95 -9.19 -10.46
N ALA A 157 -17.03 -8.77 -9.79
CA ALA A 157 -18.24 -9.63 -9.74
C ALA A 157 -18.85 -9.82 -11.16
N ALA A 158 -18.46 -9.00 -12.13
CA ALA A 158 -18.98 -9.01 -13.50
C ALA A 158 -18.26 -9.99 -14.46
N ILE A 159 -17.13 -10.61 -14.08
CA ILE A 159 -16.46 -11.60 -14.97
C ILE A 159 -16.80 -13.02 -14.53
N GLU A 160 -16.98 -13.28 -13.24
CA GLU A 160 -17.56 -14.54 -12.73
C GLU A 160 -19.03 -14.71 -13.15
N ALA A 161 -19.81 -13.61 -13.19
CA ALA A 161 -21.19 -13.63 -13.69
C ALA A 161 -21.25 -13.95 -15.20
N ARG A 162 -20.29 -13.46 -15.99
CA ARG A 162 -20.21 -13.71 -17.43
C ARG A 162 -19.72 -15.12 -17.74
N GLU A 163 -18.80 -15.67 -16.96
CA GLU A 163 -18.40 -17.09 -17.06
C GLU A 163 -19.54 -18.04 -16.69
N SER A 164 -20.33 -17.71 -15.65
CA SER A 164 -21.50 -18.50 -15.26
C SER A 164 -22.60 -18.49 -16.33
N GLU A 165 -22.86 -17.36 -16.98
CA GLU A 165 -23.79 -17.28 -18.13
C GLU A 165 -23.25 -18.00 -19.38
N THR A 166 -21.94 -17.95 -19.62
CA THR A 166 -21.32 -18.58 -20.81
C THR A 166 -21.26 -20.10 -20.66
N ILE A 167 -20.97 -20.62 -19.46
CA ILE A 167 -20.97 -22.07 -19.16
C ILE A 167 -22.40 -22.61 -19.19
N THR A 168 -23.38 -21.87 -18.66
CA THR A 168 -24.80 -22.25 -18.70
C THR A 168 -25.33 -22.26 -20.14
N SER A 169 -25.04 -21.24 -20.94
CA SER A 169 -25.46 -21.18 -22.35
C SER A 169 -24.83 -22.28 -23.21
N ARG A 170 -23.55 -22.61 -22.97
CA ARG A 170 -22.85 -23.69 -23.68
C ARG A 170 -23.34 -25.09 -23.27
N THR A 171 -23.82 -25.25 -22.05
CA THR A 171 -24.43 -26.50 -21.57
C THR A 171 -25.83 -26.71 -22.15
N VAL A 172 -26.65 -25.65 -22.26
CA VAL A 172 -27.98 -25.71 -22.87
C VAL A 172 -27.91 -26.04 -24.37
N VAL A 173 -26.94 -25.47 -25.11
CA VAL A 173 -26.76 -25.76 -26.54
C VAL A 173 -26.28 -27.20 -26.81
N MET A 174 -25.59 -27.85 -25.87
CA MET A 174 -25.19 -29.27 -26.02
C MET A 174 -26.31 -30.26 -25.68
N THR A 175 -27.34 -29.86 -24.92
CA THR A 175 -28.50 -30.71 -24.61
C THR A 175 -29.59 -30.65 -25.68
N GLU A 176 -29.55 -29.66 -26.58
CA GLU A 176 -30.44 -29.53 -27.73
C GLU A 176 -29.74 -30.00 -29.03
N SER A 177 -29.17 -31.21 -29.02
CA SER A 177 -28.84 -31.90 -30.27
C SER A 177 -30.08 -32.68 -30.73
N PRO A 178 -30.64 -32.43 -31.92
CA PRO A 178 -31.84 -33.11 -32.37
C PRO A 178 -31.47 -34.55 -32.76
N ALA A 179 -31.72 -35.48 -31.85
CA ALA A 179 -31.93 -36.87 -32.19
C ALA A 179 -33.33 -37.00 -32.83
N ASP A 180 -33.45 -36.55 -34.08
CA ASP A 180 -34.54 -36.95 -34.99
C ASP A 180 -34.23 -36.45 -36.40
N ALA A 181 -33.54 -37.29 -37.18
CA ALA A 181 -33.61 -37.29 -38.64
C ALA A 181 -33.09 -38.64 -39.18
N GLY A 182 -34.01 -39.52 -39.57
CA GLY A 182 -33.76 -40.63 -40.48
C GLY A 182 -33.92 -42.02 -39.88
#